data_AF-A0A955N1S9-F1
#
_entry.id   AF-A0A955N1S9-F1
#
_cell.length_a   1.000
_cell.length_b   1.000
_cell.length_c   1.000
_cell.angle_alpha   90.00
_cell.angle_beta   90.00
_cell.angle_gamma   90.00
#
_symmetry.space_group_name_H-M   'P 1'
#
loop_
_entity.id
_entity.type
_entity.pdbx_description
1 polymer ?
#
loop_
_entity_poly.entity_id
_entity_poly.type
_entity_poly.pdbx_seq_one_letter_code
_entity_poly.pdbx_strand_id
1 'polypeptide(L)'
;MRIFRTHTAVPDSESESIYQILRFLLLLFFGIAFALPFLWTVSTSLKPLSETTKMPPEWLPRTTIYKAEINGTQISRAEVSWTPPENRIDPTEQFPADVDIAWVRPHGSEVAYRAVPKKNLELQGRVIDFRWENYVGAVHAIPFWRYTKNTLWLCVLSVFGTLLSSALVAYGFSRIQWRGRDQLFLLVLATMMIPFPVIMIPLYSLFRGFGLIGTMVPL
;
A
#
# COMPACT_ATOMS: atom_id res chain seq x y z
N MET A 1 2.98 -31.10 -67.67
CA MET A 1 3.61 -29.98 -66.94
C MET A 1 3.09 -30.02 -65.51
N ARG A 2 3.81 -30.69 -64.59
CA ARG A 2 3.44 -30.85 -63.17
C ARG A 2 4.23 -29.82 -62.36
N ILE A 3 3.54 -28.91 -61.68
CA ILE A 3 4.16 -27.93 -60.80
C ILE A 3 4.13 -28.50 -59.37
N PHE A 4 5.30 -28.48 -58.74
CA PHE A 4 5.59 -29.08 -57.43
C PHE A 4 4.71 -28.51 -56.32
N ARG A 5 4.07 -29.41 -55.56
CA ARG A 5 3.42 -29.13 -54.27
C ARG A 5 4.54 -29.06 -53.23
N THR A 6 4.85 -27.88 -52.71
CA THR A 6 5.76 -27.74 -51.57
C THR A 6 5.07 -28.24 -50.31
N HIS A 7 5.64 -29.28 -49.69
CA HIS A 7 5.26 -29.70 -48.34
C HIS A 7 5.65 -28.58 -47.36
N THR A 8 4.72 -27.71 -47.00
CA THR A 8 4.83 -26.98 -45.74
C THR A 8 4.55 -27.99 -44.63
N ALA A 9 5.58 -28.38 -43.88
CA ALA A 9 5.41 -29.16 -42.67
C ALA A 9 4.45 -28.38 -41.75
N VAL A 10 3.23 -28.87 -41.60
CA VAL A 10 2.30 -28.38 -40.58
C VAL A 10 2.97 -28.67 -39.25
N PRO A 11 3.30 -27.68 -38.41
CA PRO A 11 3.87 -27.94 -37.10
C PRO A 11 2.90 -28.84 -36.32
N ASP A 12 3.42 -29.94 -35.75
CA ASP A 12 2.60 -30.92 -35.03
C ASP A 12 1.79 -30.20 -33.95
N SER A 13 0.46 -30.34 -34.02
CA SER A 13 -0.49 -29.65 -33.13
C SER A 13 -0.23 -29.88 -31.64
N GLU A 14 0.40 -31.00 -31.30
CA GLU A 14 0.83 -31.34 -29.95
C GLU A 14 1.97 -30.45 -29.45
N SER A 15 2.94 -30.11 -30.31
CA SER A 15 4.08 -29.24 -29.94
C SER A 15 3.62 -27.81 -29.63
N GLU A 16 2.72 -27.26 -30.45
CA GLU A 16 2.10 -25.95 -30.23
C GLU A 16 1.30 -25.91 -28.92
N SER A 17 0.60 -27.00 -28.58
CA SER A 17 -0.15 -27.12 -27.32
C SER A 17 0.77 -27.12 -26.10
N ILE A 18 1.92 -27.80 -26.18
CA ILE A 18 2.92 -27.82 -25.09
C ILE A 18 3.50 -26.43 -24.85
N TYR A 19 3.89 -25.70 -25.90
CA TYR A 19 4.43 -24.34 -25.73
C TYR A 19 3.39 -23.38 -25.15
N GLN A 20 2.12 -23.52 -25.52
CA GLN A 20 1.05 -22.72 -24.93
C GLN A 20 0.91 -23.01 -23.43
N ILE A 21 0.85 -24.28 -23.03
CA ILE A 21 0.76 -24.68 -21.62
C ILE A 21 1.97 -24.17 -20.84
N LEU A 22 3.18 -24.33 -21.36
CA LEU A 22 4.40 -23.83 -20.73
C LEU A 22 4.39 -22.31 -20.58
N ARG A 23 3.94 -21.57 -21.60
CA ARG A 23 3.76 -20.11 -21.52
C ARG A 23 2.74 -19.74 -20.46
N PHE A 24 1.60 -20.44 -20.37
CA PHE A 24 0.60 -20.18 -19.33
C PHE A 24 1.12 -20.47 -17.93
N LEU A 25 1.84 -21.57 -17.73
CA LEU A 25 2.46 -21.89 -16.44
C LEU A 25 3.50 -20.86 -16.04
N LEU A 26 4.32 -20.40 -16.99
CA LEU A 26 5.29 -19.34 -16.76
C LEU A 26 4.60 -18.01 -16.40
N LEU A 27 3.58 -17.60 -17.16
CA LEU A 27 2.80 -16.40 -16.88
C LEU A 27 2.09 -16.49 -15.52
N LEU A 28 1.55 -17.66 -15.16
CA LEU A 28 0.91 -17.91 -13.87
C LEU A 28 1.94 -17.82 -12.74
N PHE A 29 3.12 -18.42 -12.90
CA PHE A 29 4.20 -18.34 -11.93
C PHE A 29 4.60 -16.89 -11.65
N PHE A 30 4.88 -16.10 -12.71
CA PHE A 30 5.19 -14.69 -12.54
C PHE A 30 4.00 -13.93 -11.95
N GLY A 31 2.78 -14.18 -12.42
CA GLY A 31 1.57 -13.55 -11.87
C GLY A 31 1.44 -13.76 -10.36
N ILE A 32 1.64 -14.99 -9.89
CA ILE A 32 1.64 -15.31 -8.45
C ILE A 32 2.80 -14.61 -7.73
N ALA A 33 4.02 -14.67 -8.29
CA ALA A 33 5.20 -14.04 -7.70
C ALA A 33 5.02 -12.52 -7.52
N PHE A 34 4.40 -11.84 -8.48
CA PHE A 34 4.07 -10.41 -8.40
C PHE A 34 2.92 -10.12 -7.43
N ALA A 35 2.00 -11.06 -7.20
CA ALA A 35 0.92 -10.91 -6.22
C ALA A 35 1.38 -11.14 -4.76
N LEU A 36 2.46 -11.89 -4.52
CA LEU A 36 2.94 -12.22 -3.18
C LEU A 36 3.19 -10.98 -2.29
N PRO A 37 3.90 -9.92 -2.74
CA PRO A 37 4.10 -8.72 -1.92
C PRO A 37 2.78 -8.03 -1.54
N PHE A 38 1.79 -8.06 -2.44
CA PHE A 38 0.47 -7.48 -2.17
C PHE A 38 -0.29 -8.28 -1.11
N LEU A 39 -0.34 -9.61 -1.26
CA LEU A 39 -0.96 -10.50 -0.27
C LEU A 39 -0.29 -10.38 1.10
N TRP A 40 1.04 -10.26 1.11
CA TRP A 40 1.79 -9.99 2.32
C TRP A 40 1.40 -8.66 2.97
N THR A 41 1.28 -7.59 2.18
CA THR A 41 0.90 -6.25 2.66
C THR A 41 -0.52 -6.22 3.24
N VAL A 42 -1.46 -6.93 2.61
CA VAL A 42 -2.83 -7.08 3.15
C VAL A 42 -2.80 -7.84 4.46
N SER A 43 -2.07 -8.96 4.53
CA SER A 43 -1.91 -9.74 5.75
C SER A 43 -1.29 -8.92 6.89
N THR A 44 -0.19 -8.20 6.64
CA THR A 44 0.46 -7.38 7.66
C THR A 44 -0.40 -6.22 8.13
N SER A 45 -1.20 -5.62 7.25
CA SER A 45 -2.14 -4.56 7.65
C SER A 45 -3.21 -5.03 8.64
N LEU A 46 -3.52 -6.33 8.66
CA LEU A 46 -4.48 -6.96 9.57
C LEU A 46 -3.84 -7.53 10.85
N LYS A 47 -2.51 -7.49 10.99
CA LYS A 47 -1.79 -8.01 12.17
C LYS A 47 -1.76 -6.99 13.31
N PRO A 48 -1.76 -7.46 14.57
CA PRO A 48 -1.45 -6.60 15.71
C PRO A 48 0.04 -6.23 15.72
N LEU A 49 0.37 -5.06 16.28
CA LEU A 49 1.75 -4.55 16.35
C LEU A 49 2.72 -5.50 17.04
N SER A 50 2.24 -6.24 18.05
CA SER A 50 3.01 -7.23 18.80
C SER A 50 3.41 -8.46 17.98
N GLU A 51 2.77 -8.70 16.83
CA GLU A 51 3.15 -9.78 15.90
C GLU A 51 4.01 -9.30 14.74
N THR A 52 3.87 -8.05 14.31
CA THR A 52 4.66 -7.47 13.22
C THR A 52 6.16 -7.45 13.51
N THR A 53 6.54 -7.43 14.80
CA THR A 53 7.94 -7.44 15.24
C THR A 53 8.48 -8.83 15.59
N LYS A 54 7.65 -9.89 15.51
CA LYS A 54 8.08 -11.27 15.82
C LYS A 54 8.83 -11.91 14.64
N MET A 55 9.84 -12.71 14.97
CA MET A 55 10.57 -13.56 14.03
C MET A 55 10.43 -15.03 14.45
N PRO A 56 10.08 -15.97 13.55
CA PRO A 56 9.87 -15.79 12.11
C PRO A 56 8.54 -15.10 11.73
N PRO A 57 8.47 -14.42 10.57
CA PRO A 57 7.25 -13.77 10.08
C PRO A 57 6.16 -14.80 9.75
N GLU A 58 4.96 -14.60 10.29
CA GLU A 58 3.81 -15.48 10.04
C GLU A 58 2.92 -14.94 8.92
N TRP A 59 2.32 -15.81 8.11
CA TRP A 59 1.46 -15.41 6.98
C TRP A 59 0.04 -15.04 7.37
N LEU A 60 -0.50 -15.66 8.41
CA LEU A 60 -1.86 -15.40 8.89
C LEU A 60 -1.77 -14.50 10.12
N PRO A 61 -2.71 -13.56 10.30
CA PRO A 61 -2.75 -12.74 11.49
C PRO A 61 -3.19 -13.60 12.66
N ARG A 62 -2.30 -13.80 13.64
CA ARG A 62 -2.62 -14.49 14.88
C ARG A 62 -2.63 -13.46 16.00
N THR A 63 -3.23 -13.84 17.12
CA THR A 63 -3.06 -13.08 18.35
C THR A 63 -2.95 -14.05 19.50
N THR A 64 -2.10 -13.73 20.47
CA THR A 64 -1.99 -14.50 21.71
C THR A 64 -3.06 -14.00 22.67
N ILE A 65 -4.07 -14.82 22.93
CA ILE A 65 -5.12 -14.51 23.90
C ILE A 65 -4.81 -15.14 25.26
N TYR A 66 -5.10 -14.38 26.31
CA TYR A 66 -5.01 -14.78 27.70
C TYR A 66 -6.39 -14.72 28.34
N LYS A 67 -6.66 -15.55 29.34
CA LYS A 67 -7.75 -15.31 30.27
C LYS A 67 -7.22 -14.45 31.40
N ALA A 68 -7.96 -13.41 31.76
CA ALA A 68 -7.61 -12.53 32.86
C ALA A 68 -8.77 -12.46 33.85
N GLU A 69 -8.48 -12.66 35.14
CA GLU A 69 -9.44 -12.43 36.21
C GLU A 69 -9.23 -11.04 36.80
N ILE A 70 -10.23 -10.16 36.64
CA ILE A 70 -10.21 -8.79 37.16
C ILE A 70 -11.39 -8.63 38.11
N ASN A 71 -11.13 -8.42 39.40
CA ASN A 71 -12.16 -8.19 40.44
C ASN A 71 -13.30 -9.24 40.43
N GLY A 72 -12.97 -10.53 40.24
CA GLY A 72 -13.94 -11.63 40.18
C GLY A 72 -14.70 -11.78 38.85
N THR A 73 -14.42 -10.92 37.86
CA THR A 73 -14.94 -11.06 36.49
C THR A 73 -13.88 -11.70 35.59
N GLN A 74 -14.20 -12.85 35.01
CA GLN A 74 -13.33 -13.60 34.09
C GLN A 74 -13.46 -13.05 32.67
N ILE A 75 -12.37 -12.52 32.12
CA ILE A 75 -12.28 -12.05 30.73
C ILE A 75 -11.65 -13.16 29.90
N SER A 76 -12.44 -13.83 29.06
CA SER A 76 -12.04 -15.06 28.37
C SER A 76 -11.39 -14.87 27.00
N ARG A 77 -10.92 -13.65 26.66
CA ARG A 77 -10.08 -13.29 25.51
C ARG A 77 -9.45 -11.92 25.77
N ALA A 78 -8.30 -11.92 26.43
CA ALA A 78 -7.62 -10.72 26.87
C ALA A 78 -6.24 -10.63 26.21
N GLU A 79 -5.92 -9.47 25.65
CA GLU A 79 -4.65 -9.22 25.01
C GLU A 79 -3.69 -8.63 26.02
N VAL A 80 -2.50 -9.22 26.10
CA VAL A 80 -1.49 -8.82 27.09
C VAL A 80 -0.35 -8.09 26.40
N SER A 81 -0.05 -6.89 26.88
CA SER A 81 1.20 -6.18 26.59
C SER A 81 2.10 -6.20 27.82
N TRP A 82 3.36 -6.57 27.62
CA TRP A 82 4.40 -6.56 28.66
C TRP A 82 5.12 -5.20 28.74
N THR A 83 4.89 -4.33 27.76
CA THR A 83 5.37 -2.95 27.74
C THR A 83 4.21 -2.02 28.09
N PRO A 84 4.45 -0.96 28.89
CA PRO A 84 3.44 0.06 29.15
C PRO A 84 2.89 0.64 27.84
N PRO A 85 1.58 0.52 27.57
CA PRO A 85 0.98 1.09 26.39
C PRO A 85 0.86 2.62 26.56
N GLU A 86 1.04 3.34 25.46
CA GLU A 86 1.01 4.81 25.43
C GLU A 86 -0.37 5.38 25.84
N ASN A 87 -1.43 4.60 25.62
CA ASN A 87 -2.81 4.94 26.00
C ASN A 87 -3.19 4.27 27.35
N ARG A 88 -2.58 4.71 28.45
CA ARG A 88 -2.94 4.26 29.82
C ARG A 88 -4.08 5.12 30.37
N ILE A 89 -5.11 4.52 30.96
CA ILE A 89 -6.22 5.27 31.59
C ILE A 89 -5.77 5.95 32.91
N ASP A 90 -4.74 5.44 33.58
CA ASP A 90 -4.38 5.94 34.91
C ASP A 90 -2.85 6.03 35.16
N PRO A 91 -2.23 7.20 34.96
CA PRO A 91 -0.83 7.45 35.31
C PRO A 91 -0.56 7.32 36.82
N THR A 92 -1.61 7.37 37.65
CA THR A 92 -1.55 7.50 39.10
C THR A 92 -1.59 6.14 39.82
N GLU A 93 -1.86 5.06 39.11
CA GLU A 93 -1.84 3.70 39.66
C GLU A 93 -0.38 3.27 39.89
N GLN A 94 0.09 3.45 41.13
CA GLN A 94 1.41 3.03 41.58
C GLN A 94 1.38 1.56 41.94
N PHE A 95 2.01 0.73 41.10
CA PHE A 95 2.13 -0.70 41.35
C PHE A 95 3.29 -0.97 42.32
N PRO A 96 3.15 -1.93 43.25
CA PRO A 96 4.27 -2.39 44.07
C PRO A 96 5.41 -2.90 43.17
N ALA A 97 6.65 -2.56 43.49
CA ALA A 97 7.83 -2.93 42.70
C ALA A 97 8.07 -4.46 42.58
N ASP A 98 7.40 -5.26 43.42
CA ASP A 98 7.50 -6.72 43.51
C ASP A 98 6.48 -7.48 42.63
N VAL A 99 5.57 -6.76 41.95
CA VAL A 99 4.52 -7.41 41.15
C VAL A 99 4.84 -7.30 39.66
N ASP A 100 5.11 -8.44 39.02
CA ASP A 100 5.10 -8.57 37.56
C ASP A 100 3.72 -8.17 37.03
N ILE A 101 3.62 -6.97 36.46
CA ILE A 101 2.38 -6.44 35.87
C ILE A 101 2.31 -6.77 34.37
N ALA A 102 1.11 -7.10 33.91
CA ALA A 102 0.80 -7.17 32.50
C ALA A 102 -0.37 -6.26 32.17
N TRP A 103 -0.28 -5.58 31.04
CA TRP A 103 -1.32 -4.68 30.56
C TRP A 103 -2.32 -5.49 29.77
N VAL A 104 -3.53 -5.63 30.29
CA VAL A 104 -4.60 -6.44 29.70
C VAL A 104 -5.66 -5.54 29.09
N ARG A 105 -6.02 -5.80 27.83
CA ARG A 105 -7.23 -5.25 27.22
C ARG A 105 -8.19 -6.37 26.80
N PRO A 106 -9.51 -6.22 26.96
CA PRO A 106 -10.47 -7.14 26.36
C PRO A 106 -10.30 -7.14 24.84
N HIS A 107 -10.41 -8.31 24.24
CA HIS A 107 -10.31 -8.48 22.80
C HIS A 107 -11.44 -7.74 22.05
N GLY A 108 -11.09 -6.94 21.04
CA GLY A 108 -12.04 -6.16 20.23
C GLY A 108 -12.62 -4.94 20.94
N SER A 109 -12.02 -4.51 22.05
CA SER A 109 -12.44 -3.33 22.80
C SER A 109 -11.46 -2.18 22.60
N GLU A 110 -11.98 -0.98 22.33
CA GLU A 110 -11.20 0.27 22.33
C GLU A 110 -10.80 0.72 23.75
N VAL A 111 -11.24 0.00 24.78
CA VAL A 111 -10.92 0.31 26.18
C VAL A 111 -9.41 0.17 26.41
N ALA A 112 -8.84 1.19 27.04
CA ALA A 112 -7.42 1.20 27.34
C ALA A 112 -7.02 0.11 28.35
N TYR A 113 -5.74 -0.25 28.30
CA TYR A 113 -5.23 -1.39 29.03
C TYR A 113 -5.33 -1.19 30.53
N ARG A 114 -5.77 -2.24 31.24
CA ARG A 114 -5.76 -2.32 32.70
C ARG A 114 -4.58 -3.16 33.15
N ALA A 115 -3.90 -2.74 34.22
CA ALA A 115 -2.84 -3.56 34.79
C ALA A 115 -3.43 -4.74 35.56
N VAL A 116 -2.92 -5.94 35.28
CA VAL A 116 -3.31 -7.17 35.98
C VAL A 116 -2.03 -7.89 36.41
N PRO A 117 -1.96 -8.39 37.66
CA PRO A 117 -0.84 -9.21 38.09
C PRO A 117 -0.70 -10.45 37.20
N LYS A 118 0.52 -10.79 36.81
CA LYS A 118 0.81 -11.93 35.93
C LYS A 118 0.28 -13.27 36.44
N LYS A 119 0.13 -13.43 37.77
CA LYS A 119 -0.44 -14.63 38.41
C LYS A 119 -1.90 -14.89 38.01
N ASN A 120 -2.64 -13.85 37.62
CA ASN A 120 -4.06 -13.94 37.26
C ASN A 120 -4.25 -14.10 35.74
N LEU A 121 -3.18 -14.42 35.01
CA LEU A 121 -3.18 -14.60 33.56
C LEU A 121 -2.97 -16.06 33.21
N GLU A 122 -3.97 -16.66 32.57
CA GLU A 122 -3.84 -18.00 32.00
C GLU A 122 -3.70 -17.89 30.48
N LEU A 123 -2.66 -18.51 29.91
CA LEU A 123 -2.48 -18.57 28.46
C LEU A 123 -3.58 -19.45 27.85
N GLN A 124 -4.44 -18.88 27.01
CA GLN A 124 -5.51 -19.64 26.35
C GLN A 124 -5.09 -20.16 24.97
N GLY A 125 -4.04 -19.57 24.37
CA GLY A 125 -3.45 -20.01 23.12
C GLY A 125 -3.39 -18.91 22.06
N ARG A 126 -3.10 -19.30 20.81
CA ARG A 126 -3.07 -18.40 19.66
C ARG A 126 -4.25 -18.66 18.74
N VAL A 127 -5.04 -17.62 18.47
CA VAL A 127 -6.19 -17.68 17.57
C VAL A 127 -5.96 -16.78 16.35
N ILE A 128 -6.61 -17.09 15.23
CA ILE A 128 -6.62 -16.21 14.05
C ILE A 128 -7.53 -15.04 14.38
N ASP A 129 -6.99 -13.83 14.25
CA ASP A 129 -7.67 -12.60 14.63
C ASP A 129 -7.32 -11.46 13.67
N PHE A 130 -8.34 -10.75 13.20
CA PHE A 130 -8.21 -9.71 12.18
C PHE A 130 -8.37 -8.32 12.79
N ARG A 131 -7.32 -7.49 12.69
CA ARG A 131 -7.30 -6.11 13.25
C ARG A 131 -7.88 -5.08 12.31
N TRP A 132 -9.21 -5.04 12.21
CA TRP A 132 -9.91 -4.00 11.44
C TRP A 132 -9.71 -2.58 12.00
N GLU A 133 -9.48 -2.48 13.32
CA GLU A 133 -9.14 -1.24 14.04
C GLU A 133 -7.96 -0.51 13.41
N ASN A 134 -7.00 -1.22 12.81
CA ASN A 134 -5.84 -0.63 12.13
C ASN A 134 -6.26 0.33 11.00
N TYR A 135 -7.33 0.02 10.26
CA TYR A 135 -7.83 0.89 9.18
C TYR A 135 -8.51 2.14 9.73
N VAL A 136 -9.32 1.98 10.78
CA VAL A 136 -9.98 3.12 11.44
C VAL A 136 -8.92 4.04 12.04
N GLY A 137 -7.93 3.48 12.73
CA GLY A 137 -6.78 4.22 13.27
C GLY A 137 -5.99 4.95 12.18
N ALA A 138 -5.71 4.29 11.05
CA ALA A 138 -4.98 4.88 9.94
C ALA A 138 -5.67 6.12 9.32
N VAL A 139 -7.00 6.08 9.18
CA VAL A 139 -7.79 7.21 8.65
C VAL A 139 -7.76 8.42 9.59
N HIS A 140 -7.68 8.20 10.90
CA HIS A 140 -7.64 9.27 11.91
C HIS A 140 -6.22 9.74 12.25
N ALA A 141 -5.18 8.95 11.95
CA ALA A 141 -3.78 9.28 12.24
C ALA A 141 -3.26 10.49 11.44
N ILE A 142 -3.85 10.75 10.27
CA ILE A 142 -3.51 11.87 9.39
C ILE A 142 -4.81 12.55 8.92
N PRO A 143 -4.77 13.79 8.42
CA PRO A 143 -5.92 14.41 7.76
C PRO A 143 -6.20 13.76 6.40
N PHE A 144 -6.55 12.47 6.41
CA PHE A 144 -6.65 11.57 5.27
C PHE A 144 -7.55 12.14 4.18
N TRP A 145 -8.77 12.54 4.55
CA TRP A 145 -9.74 13.15 3.63
C TRP A 145 -9.30 14.48 3.03
N ARG A 146 -8.43 15.24 3.71
CA ARG A 146 -7.84 16.44 3.10
C ARG A 146 -6.85 16.05 2.00
N TYR A 147 -5.98 15.09 2.27
CA TYR A 147 -5.00 14.63 1.28
C TYR A 147 -5.68 13.94 0.09
N THR A 148 -6.65 13.07 0.33
CA THR A 148 -7.43 12.41 -0.73
C THR A 148 -8.12 13.43 -1.63
N LYS A 149 -8.79 14.44 -1.06
CA LYS A 149 -9.45 15.50 -1.86
C LYS A 149 -8.45 16.34 -2.64
N ASN A 150 -7.33 16.73 -2.04
CA ASN A 150 -6.28 17.50 -2.73
C ASN A 150 -5.72 16.72 -3.92
N THR A 151 -5.36 15.45 -3.71
CA THR A 151 -4.84 14.58 -4.78
C THR A 151 -5.88 14.37 -5.86
N LEU A 152 -7.13 14.09 -5.50
CA LEU A 152 -8.21 13.89 -6.49
C LEU A 152 -8.42 15.15 -7.33
N TRP A 153 -8.47 16.32 -6.70
CA TRP A 153 -8.59 17.61 -7.38
C TRP A 153 -7.43 17.84 -8.37
N LEU A 154 -6.19 17.62 -7.94
CA LEU A 154 -4.99 17.77 -8.78
C LEU A 154 -4.97 16.76 -9.92
N CYS A 155 -5.33 15.50 -9.69
CA CYS A 155 -5.37 14.47 -10.73
C CYS A 155 -6.42 14.79 -11.79
N VAL A 156 -7.62 15.21 -11.40
CA VAL A 156 -8.70 15.53 -12.36
C VAL A 156 -8.31 16.72 -13.23
N LEU A 157 -7.81 17.80 -12.63
CA LEU A 157 -7.41 18.99 -13.38
C LEU A 157 -6.19 18.73 -14.27
N SER A 158 -5.19 17.99 -13.79
CA SER A 158 -4.01 17.67 -14.59
C SER A 158 -4.35 16.76 -15.76
N VAL A 159 -5.11 15.68 -15.55
CA VAL A 159 -5.54 14.78 -16.64
C VAL A 159 -6.36 15.54 -17.68
N PHE A 160 -7.32 16.36 -17.25
CA PHE A 160 -8.14 17.14 -18.17
C PHE A 160 -7.31 18.17 -18.95
N GLY A 161 -6.46 18.94 -18.26
CA GLY A 161 -5.59 19.95 -18.88
C GLY A 161 -4.59 19.34 -19.86
N THR A 162 -3.93 18.24 -19.47
CA THR A 162 -2.98 17.52 -20.33
C THR A 162 -3.69 16.91 -21.53
N LEU A 163 -4.85 16.28 -21.35
CA LEU A 163 -5.62 15.70 -22.45
C LEU A 163 -6.05 16.76 -23.46
N LEU A 164 -6.62 17.87 -22.98
CA LEU A 164 -7.07 18.95 -23.84
C LEU A 164 -5.91 19.61 -24.59
N SER A 165 -4.83 19.93 -23.87
CA SER A 165 -3.63 20.54 -24.45
C SER A 165 -2.96 19.64 -25.48
N SER A 166 -2.72 18.36 -25.13
CA SER A 166 -2.09 17.40 -26.04
C SER A 166 -2.96 17.11 -27.27
N ALA A 167 -4.29 17.05 -27.14
CA ALA A 167 -5.18 16.86 -28.27
C ALA A 167 -5.11 18.03 -29.26
N LEU A 168 -5.13 19.27 -28.77
CA LEU A 168 -5.02 20.47 -29.62
C LEU A 168 -3.68 20.53 -30.34
N VAL A 169 -2.59 20.29 -29.62
CA VAL A 169 -1.23 20.27 -30.17
C VAL A 169 -1.09 19.17 -31.22
N ALA A 170 -1.54 17.95 -30.92
CA ALA A 170 -1.49 16.82 -31.85
C ALA A 170 -2.32 17.06 -33.11
N TYR A 171 -3.50 17.69 -33.00
CA TYR A 171 -4.31 18.06 -34.15
C TYR A 171 -3.60 19.09 -35.04
N GLY A 172 -2.99 20.11 -34.43
CA GLY A 172 -2.22 21.14 -35.15
C GLY A 172 -1.00 20.58 -35.90
N PHE A 173 -0.31 19.59 -35.34
CA PHE A 173 0.80 18.92 -36.02
C PHE A 173 0.35 17.92 -37.09
N SER A 174 -0.73 17.17 -36.85
CA SER A 174 -1.13 16.08 -37.75
C SER A 174 -2.01 16.51 -38.93
N ARG A 175 -2.87 17.51 -38.76
CA ARG A 175 -3.88 17.88 -39.76
C ARG A 175 -3.59 19.18 -40.51
N ILE A 176 -2.87 20.12 -39.89
CA ILE A 176 -2.62 21.44 -40.48
C ILE A 176 -1.20 21.47 -41.08
N GLN A 177 -1.11 21.83 -42.36
CA GLN A 177 0.17 21.98 -43.07
C GLN A 177 0.62 23.44 -43.02
N TRP A 178 1.37 23.82 -42.00
CA TRP A 178 1.87 25.20 -41.81
C TRP A 178 3.40 25.25 -41.88
N ARG A 179 3.93 26.43 -42.25
CA ARG A 179 5.37 26.63 -42.48
C ARG A 179 6.13 26.59 -41.14
N GLY A 180 7.10 25.70 -40.99
CA GLY A 180 7.89 25.53 -39.77
C GLY A 180 7.42 24.40 -38.82
N ARG A 181 6.36 23.68 -39.19
CA ARG A 181 5.84 22.54 -38.42
C ARG A 181 6.92 21.53 -38.02
N ASP A 182 7.71 21.08 -38.99
CA ASP A 182 8.66 19.99 -38.77
C ASP A 182 9.83 20.44 -37.86
N GLN A 183 10.19 21.73 -37.89
CA GLN A 183 11.20 22.31 -36.99
C GLN A 183 10.69 22.36 -35.55
N LEU A 184 9.45 22.82 -35.34
CA LEU A 184 8.85 22.86 -34.01
C LEU A 184 8.59 21.46 -33.46
N PHE A 185 8.24 20.49 -34.32
CA PHE A 185 8.13 19.09 -33.93
C PHE A 185 9.47 18.53 -33.42
N LEU A 186 10.56 18.81 -34.15
CA LEU A 186 11.91 18.40 -33.74
C LEU A 186 12.34 19.07 -32.43
N LEU A 187 11.98 20.34 -32.21
CA LEU A 187 12.22 21.03 -30.94
C LEU A 187 11.48 20.37 -29.77
N VAL A 188 10.21 19.99 -29.96
CA VAL A 188 9.43 19.27 -28.93
C VAL A 188 10.11 17.96 -28.58
N LEU A 189 10.54 17.17 -29.57
CA LEU A 189 11.29 15.92 -29.32
C LEU A 189 12.58 16.18 -28.53
N ALA A 190 13.33 17.24 -28.86
CA ALA A 190 14.53 17.61 -28.13
C ALA A 190 14.24 17.92 -26.65
N THR A 191 13.11 18.55 -26.33
CA THR A 191 12.71 18.81 -24.93
C THR A 191 12.32 17.55 -24.16
N MET A 192 11.76 16.53 -24.83
CA MET A 192 11.41 15.25 -24.19
C MET A 192 12.64 14.38 -23.88
N MET A 193 13.79 14.67 -24.49
CA MET A 193 15.06 14.02 -24.17
C MET A 193 15.71 14.58 -22.91
N ILE A 194 15.24 15.73 -22.40
CA ILE A 194 15.76 16.31 -21.18
C ILE A 194 15.24 15.50 -19.99
N PRO A 195 16.13 14.88 -19.18
CA PRO A 195 15.70 14.04 -18.08
C PRO A 195 15.11 14.90 -16.95
N PHE A 196 14.06 14.37 -16.30
CA PHE A 196 13.31 15.08 -15.24
C PHE A 196 14.17 15.70 -14.13
N PRO A 197 15.26 15.07 -13.64
CA PRO A 197 16.10 15.67 -12.60
C PRO A 197 16.73 17.01 -12.99
N VAL A 198 17.00 17.26 -14.28
CA VAL A 198 17.63 18.49 -14.76
C VAL A 198 16.65 19.67 -14.71
N ILE A 199 15.37 19.42 -14.99
CA ILE A 199 14.33 20.46 -14.97
C ILE A 199 13.77 20.73 -13.57
N MET A 200 13.95 19.80 -12.62
CA MET A 200 13.38 19.92 -11.28
C MET A 200 13.87 21.17 -10.53
N ILE A 201 15.18 21.45 -10.53
CA ILE A 201 15.76 22.57 -9.78
C ILE A 201 15.30 23.93 -10.36
N PRO A 202 15.39 24.17 -11.69
CA PRO A 202 14.87 25.40 -12.28
C PRO A 202 13.37 25.58 -12.06
N LEU A 203 12.57 24.52 -12.23
CA LEU A 203 11.12 24.57 -12.05
C LEU A 203 10.74 24.96 -10.61
N TYR A 204 11.42 24.39 -9.62
CA TYR A 204 11.24 24.74 -8.21
C TYR A 204 11.62 26.20 -7.94
N SER A 205 12.74 26.68 -8.48
CA SER A 205 13.18 28.07 -8.33
C SER A 205 12.16 29.06 -8.90
N LEU A 206 11.59 28.74 -10.06
CA LEU A 206 10.55 29.52 -10.72
C LEU A 206 9.26 29.58 -9.88
N PHE A 207 8.78 28.45 -9.38
CA PHE A 207 7.59 28.43 -8.51
C PHE A 207 7.84 29.12 -7.16
N ARG A 208 9.06 29.02 -6.61
CA ARG A 208 9.45 29.79 -5.43
C ARG A 208 9.38 31.28 -5.71
N GLY A 209 9.93 31.73 -6.83
CA GLY A 209 9.90 33.13 -7.26
C GLY A 209 8.48 33.68 -7.40
N PHE A 210 7.54 32.85 -7.86
CA PHE A 210 6.12 33.21 -7.96
C PHE A 210 5.33 33.05 -6.66
N GLY A 211 5.94 32.59 -5.56
CA GLY A 211 5.24 32.36 -4.30
C GLY A 211 4.18 31.26 -4.37
N LEU A 212 4.24 30.38 -5.37
CA LEU A 212 3.24 29.33 -5.60
C LEU A 212 3.51 28.06 -4.77
N ILE A 213 4.66 27.98 -4.12
CA ILE A 213 5.03 26.85 -3.26
C ILE A 213 4.06 26.73 -2.09
N GLY A 214 3.55 25.53 -1.86
CA GLY A 214 2.61 25.24 -0.77
C GLY A 214 1.15 25.55 -1.09
N THR A 215 0.85 25.99 -2.32
CA THR A 215 -0.53 26.19 -2.80
C THR A 215 -1.03 24.98 -3.61
N MET A 216 -2.29 25.01 -4.06
CA MET A 216 -2.85 24.00 -4.99
C MET A 216 -2.67 24.39 -6.47
N VAL A 217 -2.10 25.56 -6.73
CA VAL A 217 -1.84 26.11 -8.07
C VAL A 217 -0.64 25.45 -8.78
N PRO A 218 0.41 24.92 -8.11
CA PRO A 218 1.34 24.02 -8.78
C PRO A 218 0.62 22.69 -9.02
N LEU A 219 -0.20 22.68 -10.06
CA LEU A 219 -0.39 21.51 -10.91
C LEU A 219 0.95 21.17 -11.56
#